data_AF-A0A2N0B4J5-F1
#
_entry.id   AF-A0A2N0B4J5-F1
#
_cell.length_a   1.000
_cell.length_b   1.000
_cell.length_c   1.000
_cell.angle_alpha   90.00
_cell.angle_beta   90.00
_cell.angle_gamma   90.00
#
_symmetry.space_group_name_H-M   'P 1'
#
loop_
_entity.id
_entity.type
_entity.pdbx_description
1 polymer ?
#
loop_
_entity_poly.entity_id
_entity_poly.type
_entity_poly.pdbx_seq_one_letter_code
_entity_poly.pdbx_strand_id
1 'polypeptide(L)'
;MKASLKKIAVVSPIFSDKVSGGSEKLIFQFVELLSEDFEVTVLTTRSLDYVTWKNSISVNETDLYQEWSGRSKPIRFEERRSASGGKYKLLQFTVEKQRNIDRFNRMSERILREPSLQNRENVNLWLEEQGPYVPELVQFIEAHKSEYEIFIFVSYLYYPLVFGIGSVIEKSIVIPTFHDEAPAYLPIYKEVLTDQSSYSFNTPEELSVFENILGFKPGSYSVIGMNLDLEKTEREYESRNKRKSAAGQVSTEDPFLLYIGRVDQGKGFLEMAEWFAEWKKNSRSPFKLKIVGKTASKIPAKILENNDIEFLGFVEEGVKLDLLHGCSC
;
A
#
# COMPACT_ATOMS: atom_id res chain seq x y z
N MET A 1 30.39 13.66 22.13
CA MET A 1 29.59 12.46 21.82
C MET A 1 28.38 12.94 21.04
N LYS A 2 28.12 12.46 19.82
CA LYS A 2 26.83 12.73 19.14
C LYS A 2 25.74 12.13 20.04
N ALA A 3 24.68 12.87 20.33
CA ALA A 3 23.51 12.30 21.00
C ALA A 3 23.07 11.07 20.21
N SER A 4 22.79 9.96 20.90
CA SER A 4 22.22 8.78 20.24
C SER A 4 20.93 9.21 19.55
N LEU A 5 20.79 8.90 18.27
CA LEU A 5 19.57 9.23 17.53
C LEU A 5 18.38 8.50 18.17
N LYS A 6 17.20 9.13 18.13
CA LYS A 6 15.99 8.47 18.61
C LYS A 6 15.65 7.30 17.68
N LYS A 7 15.22 6.19 18.27
CA LYS A 7 14.82 4.98 17.54
C LYS A 7 13.35 5.01 17.19
N ILE A 8 13.03 4.80 15.92
CA ILE A 8 11.65 4.77 15.40
C ILE A 8 11.41 3.42 14.73
N ALA A 9 10.27 2.81 15.04
CA ALA A 9 9.79 1.63 14.33
C ALA A 9 8.71 2.04 13.31
N VAL A 10 8.84 1.59 12.08
CA VAL A 10 7.83 1.79 11.02
C VAL A 10 7.20 0.46 10.69
N VAL A 11 5.90 0.32 10.93
CA VAL A 11 5.13 -0.92 10.72
C VAL A 11 4.30 -0.77 9.45
N SER A 12 4.64 -1.56 8.42
CA SER A 12 3.91 -1.58 7.15
C SER A 12 3.70 -3.01 6.68
N PRO A 13 2.51 -3.39 6.16
CA PRO A 13 2.29 -4.71 5.57
C PRO A 13 3.29 -5.05 4.45
N ILE A 14 3.54 -4.06 3.57
CA ILE A 14 4.47 -4.15 2.45
C ILE A 14 5.37 -2.93 2.47
N PHE A 15 6.68 -3.18 2.36
CA PHE A 15 7.68 -2.14 2.21
C PHE A 15 8.62 -2.51 1.06
N SER A 16 8.56 -1.76 -0.04
CA SER A 16 9.43 -1.98 -1.19
C SER A 16 9.47 -0.77 -2.11
N ASP A 17 10.65 -0.52 -2.66
CA ASP A 17 10.94 0.37 -3.78
C ASP A 17 10.41 -0.15 -5.14
N LYS A 18 9.97 -1.40 -5.20
CA LYS A 18 9.56 -2.10 -6.44
C LYS A 18 8.06 -2.33 -6.56
N VAL A 19 7.26 -1.90 -5.56
CA VAL A 19 5.81 -2.08 -5.54
C VAL A 19 5.12 -0.74 -5.78
N SER A 20 4.11 -0.72 -6.65
CA SER A 20 3.50 0.51 -7.17
C SER A 20 2.21 0.95 -6.47
N GLY A 21 1.99 0.51 -5.22
CA GLY A 21 0.85 1.02 -4.47
C GLY A 21 1.14 2.36 -3.79
N GLY A 22 0.08 3.13 -3.53
CA GLY A 22 0.20 4.47 -2.96
C GLY A 22 0.75 4.47 -1.55
N SER A 23 0.26 3.59 -0.67
CA SER A 23 0.72 3.51 0.71
C SER A 23 2.15 2.97 0.81
N GLU A 24 2.52 2.01 -0.05
CA GLU A 24 3.87 1.45 -0.12
C GLU A 24 4.89 2.50 -0.58
N LYS A 25 4.55 3.32 -1.59
CA LYS A 25 5.41 4.42 -2.05
C LYS A 25 5.54 5.54 -1.02
N LEU A 26 4.43 5.91 -0.39
CA LEU A 26 4.39 6.91 0.68
C LEU A 26 5.34 6.52 1.82
N ILE A 27 5.18 5.30 2.36
CA ILE A 27 5.99 4.89 3.51
C ILE A 27 7.46 4.68 3.13
N PHE A 28 7.74 4.26 1.90
CA PHE A 28 9.10 4.22 1.38
C PHE A 28 9.75 5.61 1.42
N GLN A 29 9.08 6.65 0.89
CA GLN A 29 9.59 8.02 0.96
C GLN A 29 9.78 8.52 2.40
N PHE A 30 8.84 8.20 3.30
CA PHE A 30 8.95 8.61 4.70
C PHE A 30 10.15 7.95 5.38
N VAL A 31 10.39 6.67 5.17
CA VAL A 31 11.58 5.97 5.70
C VAL A 31 12.86 6.57 5.15
N GLU A 32 12.92 6.87 3.85
CA GLU A 32 14.08 7.51 3.24
C GLU A 32 14.41 8.85 3.91
N LEU A 33 13.41 9.70 4.13
CA LEU A 33 13.60 11.01 4.79
C LEU A 33 13.93 10.86 6.29
N LEU A 34 13.21 10.03 7.02
CA LEU A 34 13.40 9.86 8.47
C LEU A 34 14.78 9.26 8.80
N SER A 35 15.35 8.47 7.89
CA SER A 35 16.65 7.81 8.12
C SER A 35 17.83 8.78 8.21
N GLU A 36 17.67 10.04 7.79
CA GLU A 36 18.70 11.07 7.94
C GLU A 36 18.91 11.49 9.39
N ASP A 37 17.82 11.55 10.16
CA ASP A 37 17.78 12.11 11.50
C ASP A 37 17.48 11.06 12.60
N PHE A 38 17.03 9.87 12.23
CA PHE A 38 16.57 8.84 13.17
C PHE A 38 17.17 7.47 12.89
N GLU A 39 17.28 6.64 13.94
CA GLU A 39 17.53 5.21 13.79
C GLU A 39 16.22 4.51 13.46
N VAL A 40 15.98 4.27 12.16
CA VAL A 40 14.74 3.67 11.68
C VAL A 40 14.86 2.15 11.55
N THR A 41 13.90 1.42 12.14
CA THR A 41 13.67 0.01 11.86
C THR A 41 12.31 -0.15 11.20
N VAL A 42 12.27 -0.70 9.99
CA VAL A 42 11.03 -1.05 9.30
C VAL A 42 10.66 -2.48 9.64
N LEU A 43 9.48 -2.66 10.24
CA LEU A 43 8.83 -3.94 10.52
C LEU A 43 7.80 -4.20 9.40
N THR A 44 8.10 -5.15 8.51
CA THR A 44 7.26 -5.46 7.35
C THR A 44 7.12 -6.96 7.14
N THR A 45 6.30 -7.39 6.20
CA THR A 45 6.26 -8.80 5.81
C THR A 45 7.24 -9.11 4.67
N ARG A 46 7.47 -10.40 4.44
CA ARG A 46 8.18 -10.94 3.26
C ARG A 46 7.30 -10.98 2.01
N SER A 47 6.08 -10.46 2.06
CA SER A 47 5.15 -10.44 0.93
C SER A 47 5.22 -9.12 0.17
N LEU A 48 5.14 -9.21 -1.16
CA LEU A 48 4.97 -8.08 -2.07
C LEU A 48 3.61 -8.14 -2.81
N ASP A 49 2.71 -9.03 -2.38
CA ASP A 49 1.42 -9.26 -3.04
C ASP A 49 0.28 -9.16 -2.04
N TYR A 50 -0.40 -8.00 -2.02
CA TYR A 50 -1.54 -7.77 -1.14
C TYR A 50 -2.74 -8.69 -1.44
N VAL A 51 -2.74 -9.39 -2.59
CA VAL A 51 -3.81 -10.31 -2.98
C VAL A 51 -3.72 -11.62 -2.19
N THR A 52 -2.55 -12.24 -2.14
CA THR A 52 -2.36 -13.56 -1.54
C THR A 52 -1.55 -13.53 -0.25
N TRP A 53 -0.84 -12.45 0.03
CA TRP A 53 0.18 -12.36 1.07
C TRP A 53 1.27 -13.43 0.98
N LYS A 54 1.50 -13.97 -0.23
CA LYS A 54 2.56 -14.94 -0.48
C LYS A 54 3.91 -14.35 -0.09
N ASN A 55 4.66 -15.08 0.73
CA ASN A 55 6.05 -14.77 1.03
C ASN A 55 6.88 -14.88 -0.26
N SER A 56 7.18 -13.74 -0.88
CA SER A 56 7.91 -13.64 -2.15
C SER A 56 9.39 -13.33 -1.95
N ILE A 57 9.76 -12.82 -0.79
CA ILE A 57 11.15 -12.54 -0.44
C ILE A 57 11.76 -13.79 0.22
N SER A 58 12.83 -14.32 -0.38
CA SER A 58 13.57 -15.47 0.14
C SER A 58 14.36 -15.12 1.40
N VAL A 59 14.65 -16.13 2.20
CA VAL A 59 15.50 -16.02 3.39
C VAL A 59 16.76 -16.82 3.14
N ASN A 60 17.91 -16.24 3.50
CA ASN A 60 19.19 -16.94 3.57
C ASN A 60 19.61 -17.03 5.04
N GLU A 61 20.39 -18.05 5.41
CA GLU A 61 20.86 -18.24 6.80
C GLU A 61 21.67 -17.05 7.35
N THR A 62 22.42 -16.38 6.48
CA THR A 62 23.21 -15.19 6.82
C THR A 62 22.37 -13.96 7.13
N ASP A 63 21.12 -13.94 6.66
CA ASP A 63 20.23 -12.79 6.71
C ASP A 63 19.15 -12.98 7.79
N LEU A 64 19.32 -13.95 8.68
CA LEU A 64 18.37 -14.23 9.76
C LEU A 64 18.60 -13.31 10.95
N TYR A 65 17.52 -12.75 11.47
CA TYR A 65 17.55 -12.00 12.71
C TYR A 65 17.74 -12.96 13.90
N GLN A 66 18.93 -12.95 14.50
CA GLN A 66 19.38 -13.95 15.49
C GLN A 66 18.89 -13.67 16.92
N GLU A 67 18.53 -12.42 17.24
CA GLU A 67 18.18 -12.01 18.62
C GLU A 67 16.76 -12.39 19.04
N TRP A 68 15.94 -12.90 18.11
CA TRP A 68 14.56 -13.30 18.37
C TRP A 68 14.46 -14.80 18.68
N SER A 69 14.30 -15.15 19.96
CA SER A 69 14.07 -16.53 20.43
C SER A 69 12.59 -16.92 20.51
N GLY A 70 11.68 -16.04 20.04
CA GLY A 70 10.25 -16.33 19.91
C GLY A 70 10.00 -17.44 18.89
N ARG A 71 9.04 -18.32 19.17
CA ARG A 71 8.76 -19.53 18.41
C ARG A 71 8.47 -19.25 16.92
N SER A 72 9.48 -19.54 16.08
CA SER A 72 9.47 -20.63 15.07
C SER A 72 9.66 -20.23 13.60
N LYS A 73 9.55 -18.95 13.20
CA LYS A 73 9.65 -18.57 11.78
C LYS A 73 10.79 -17.61 11.46
N PRO A 74 11.41 -17.73 10.28
CA PRO A 74 12.54 -16.87 9.91
C PRO A 74 12.08 -15.42 9.74
N ILE A 75 12.78 -14.52 10.43
CA ILE A 75 12.70 -13.08 10.22
C ILE A 75 13.95 -12.71 9.41
N ARG A 76 13.75 -12.18 8.20
CA ARG A 76 14.87 -11.68 7.40
C ARG A 76 15.25 -10.28 7.89
N PHE A 77 16.54 -10.08 8.10
CA PHE A 77 17.16 -8.81 8.44
C PHE A 77 17.95 -8.29 7.24
N GLU A 78 17.84 -6.99 6.97
CA GLU A 78 18.65 -6.29 5.99
C GLU A 78 18.93 -4.87 6.50
N GLU A 79 20.13 -4.36 6.27
CA GLU A 79 20.44 -2.93 6.46
C GLU A 79 20.51 -2.25 5.09
N ARG A 80 19.80 -1.14 4.93
CA ARG A 80 19.79 -0.35 3.70
C ARG A 80 20.28 1.06 3.95
N ARG A 81 20.76 1.69 2.88
CA ARG A 81 21.12 3.10 2.86
C ARG A 81 20.03 3.88 2.16
N SER A 82 19.56 4.95 2.77
CA SER A 82 18.67 5.87 2.07
C SER A 82 19.44 6.66 1.02
N ALA A 83 18.77 6.97 -0.09
CA ALA A 83 19.20 7.90 -1.12
C ALA A 83 19.32 9.35 -0.61
N SER A 84 18.50 9.73 0.38
CA SER A 84 18.51 11.07 0.97
C SER A 84 19.60 11.20 2.03
N GLY A 85 19.87 10.11 2.78
CA GLY A 85 21.01 9.99 3.68
C GLY A 85 20.72 9.09 4.86
N GLY A 86 21.78 8.59 5.52
CA GLY A 86 21.63 7.69 6.67
C GLY A 86 21.33 6.24 6.30
N LYS A 87 20.89 5.46 7.29
CA LYS A 87 20.69 4.00 7.19
C LYS A 87 19.45 3.59 7.95
N TYR A 88 18.77 2.56 7.46
CA TYR A 88 17.65 1.94 8.16
C TYR A 88 17.76 0.42 8.14
N LYS A 89 17.18 -0.19 9.17
CA LYS A 89 17.06 -1.63 9.31
C LYS A 89 15.72 -2.09 8.76
N LEU A 90 15.69 -3.27 8.17
CA LEU A 90 14.51 -3.88 7.61
C LEU A 90 14.36 -5.27 8.21
N LEU A 91 13.30 -5.47 8.99
CA LEU A 91 12.89 -6.76 9.55
C LEU A 91 11.65 -7.24 8.80
N GLN A 92 11.81 -8.33 8.07
CA GLN A 92 10.79 -8.89 7.20
C GLN A 92 10.29 -10.21 7.78
N PHE A 93 9.09 -10.15 8.33
CA PHE A 93 8.43 -11.24 9.00
C PHE A 93 7.76 -12.18 8.00
N THR A 94 7.76 -13.47 8.33
CA THR A 94 7.07 -14.49 7.53
C THR A 94 5.57 -14.38 7.75
N VAL A 95 4.80 -14.19 6.67
CA VAL A 95 3.34 -14.29 6.75
C VAL A 95 2.97 -15.73 7.08
N GLU A 96 2.15 -15.89 8.13
CA GLU A 96 1.78 -17.19 8.72
C GLU A 96 1.04 -18.07 7.70
N LYS A 97 0.13 -17.44 6.96
CA LYS A 97 -0.79 -18.08 6.03
C LYS A 97 -1.05 -17.20 4.82
N GLN A 98 -1.01 -17.80 3.63
CA GLN A 98 -1.47 -17.14 2.41
C GLN A 98 -2.99 -17.00 2.40
N ARG A 99 -3.48 -15.83 1.99
CA ARG A 99 -4.90 -15.57 1.80
C ARG A 99 -5.43 -16.33 0.60
N ASN A 100 -6.51 -17.08 0.82
CA ASN A 100 -7.34 -17.59 -0.27
C ASN A 100 -8.40 -16.54 -0.61
N ILE A 101 -8.24 -15.86 -1.75
CA ILE A 101 -9.08 -14.71 -2.10
C ILE A 101 -10.57 -15.07 -2.23
N ASP A 102 -10.90 -16.23 -2.81
CA ASP A 102 -12.30 -16.64 -2.99
C ASP A 102 -12.97 -16.92 -1.63
N ARG A 103 -12.25 -17.57 -0.71
CA ARG A 103 -12.72 -17.81 0.66
C ARG A 103 -12.89 -16.49 1.40
N PHE A 104 -11.90 -15.61 1.32
CA PHE A 104 -11.92 -14.32 1.98
C PHE A 104 -13.08 -13.44 1.48
N ASN A 105 -13.32 -13.40 0.17
CA ASN A 105 -14.42 -12.61 -0.41
C ASN A 105 -15.79 -13.11 0.08
N ARG A 106 -16.03 -14.43 0.10
CA ARG A 106 -17.28 -15.00 0.65
C ARG A 106 -17.46 -14.68 2.13
N MET A 107 -16.39 -14.75 2.92
CA MET A 107 -16.42 -14.40 4.34
C MET A 107 -16.71 -12.91 4.53
N SER A 108 -16.03 -12.05 3.76
CA SER A 108 -16.19 -10.60 3.81
C SER A 108 -17.60 -10.18 3.44
N GLU A 109 -18.15 -10.68 2.33
CA GLU A 109 -19.51 -10.37 1.91
C GLU A 109 -20.51 -10.67 3.03
N ARG A 110 -20.36 -11.83 3.68
CA ARG A 110 -21.24 -12.25 4.77
C ARG A 110 -21.11 -11.37 6.02
N ILE A 111 -19.88 -11.15 6.50
CA ILE A 111 -19.61 -10.36 7.72
C ILE A 111 -19.98 -8.88 7.53
N LEU A 112 -19.69 -8.31 6.36
CA LEU A 112 -19.97 -6.90 6.08
C LEU A 112 -21.48 -6.65 5.87
N ARG A 113 -22.23 -7.65 5.38
CA ARG A 113 -23.68 -7.54 5.16
C ARG A 113 -24.52 -7.79 6.41
N GLU A 114 -24.07 -8.65 7.33
CA GLU A 114 -24.85 -9.09 8.49
C GLU A 114 -24.26 -8.55 9.80
N PRO A 115 -24.77 -7.45 10.38
CA PRO A 115 -24.26 -6.88 11.63
C PRO A 115 -24.22 -7.85 12.82
N SER A 116 -25.14 -8.82 12.87
CA SER A 116 -25.16 -9.87 13.92
C SER A 116 -23.92 -10.78 13.89
N LEU A 117 -23.21 -10.84 12.76
CA LEU A 117 -21.97 -11.59 12.61
C LEU A 117 -20.73 -10.78 12.97
N GLN A 118 -20.84 -9.47 13.22
CA GLN A 118 -19.71 -8.59 13.51
C GLN A 118 -19.28 -8.62 14.99
N ASN A 119 -19.42 -9.79 15.63
CA ASN A 119 -18.86 -10.00 16.96
C ASN A 119 -17.33 -10.14 16.89
N ARG A 120 -16.66 -9.95 18.04
CA ARG A 120 -15.20 -9.92 18.15
C ARG A 120 -14.51 -11.16 17.55
N GLU A 121 -15.05 -12.35 17.78
CA GLU A 121 -14.45 -13.60 17.28
C GLU A 121 -14.46 -13.65 15.75
N ASN A 122 -15.60 -13.38 15.13
CA ASN A 122 -15.73 -13.37 13.68
C ASN A 122 -14.90 -12.27 13.02
N VAL A 123 -14.84 -11.07 13.61
CA VAL A 123 -14.04 -9.97 13.08
C VAL A 123 -12.54 -10.26 13.21
N ASN A 124 -12.10 -10.91 14.29
CA ASN A 124 -10.72 -11.37 14.41
C ASN A 124 -10.37 -12.41 13.34
N LEU A 125 -11.23 -13.40 13.12
CA LEU A 125 -11.05 -14.37 12.03
C LEU A 125 -11.03 -13.68 10.65
N TRP A 126 -11.87 -12.66 10.45
CA TRP A 126 -11.87 -11.85 9.25
C TRP A 126 -10.54 -11.12 9.06
N LEU A 127 -9.97 -10.54 10.11
CA LEU A 127 -8.66 -9.86 10.08
C LEU A 127 -7.50 -10.82 9.79
N GLU A 128 -7.53 -12.03 10.34
CA GLU A 128 -6.55 -13.08 10.05
C GLU A 128 -6.62 -13.51 8.57
N GLU A 129 -7.83 -13.68 8.02
CA GLU A 129 -8.00 -14.03 6.60
C GLU A 129 -7.71 -12.84 5.67
N GLN A 130 -8.04 -11.61 6.08
CA GLN A 130 -7.71 -10.37 5.36
C GLN A 130 -6.20 -10.22 5.27
N GLY A 131 -5.51 -10.49 6.37
CA GLY A 131 -4.07 -10.52 6.51
C GLY A 131 -3.40 -9.15 6.40
N PRO A 132 -2.07 -9.13 6.18
CA PRO A 132 -1.21 -10.30 6.32
C PRO A 132 -1.23 -10.81 7.77
N TYR A 133 -1.52 -12.09 7.97
CA TYR A 133 -1.51 -12.68 9.30
C TYR A 133 -0.06 -12.91 9.74
N VAL A 134 0.40 -12.15 10.74
CA VAL A 134 1.81 -12.11 11.17
C VAL A 134 1.95 -11.93 12.69
N PRO A 135 1.62 -12.96 13.49
CA PRO A 135 1.72 -12.92 14.95
C PRO A 135 3.12 -12.56 15.47
N GLU A 136 4.18 -13.03 14.80
CA GLU A 136 5.56 -12.80 15.23
C GLU A 136 5.96 -11.33 15.17
N LEU A 137 5.37 -10.55 14.25
CA LEU A 137 5.57 -9.09 14.21
C LEU A 137 4.93 -8.42 15.43
N VAL A 138 3.72 -8.85 15.82
CA VAL A 138 3.03 -8.33 17.01
C VAL A 138 3.83 -8.66 18.27
N GLN A 139 4.33 -9.89 18.39
CA GLN A 139 5.18 -10.32 19.50
C GLN A 139 6.49 -9.52 19.55
N PHE A 140 7.10 -9.25 18.39
CA PHE A 140 8.30 -8.41 18.33
C PHE A 140 8.03 -6.99 18.85
N ILE A 141 6.92 -6.37 18.43
CA ILE A 141 6.52 -5.05 18.95
C ILE A 141 6.40 -5.10 20.47
N GLU A 142 5.70 -6.09 21.02
CA GLU A 142 5.48 -6.20 22.46
C GLU A 142 6.79 -6.37 23.24
N ALA A 143 7.69 -7.23 22.76
CA ALA A 143 8.96 -7.53 23.41
C ALA A 143 9.98 -6.38 23.31
N HIS A 144 10.00 -5.66 22.19
CA HIS A 144 10.97 -4.60 21.92
C HIS A 144 10.39 -3.19 22.11
N LYS A 145 9.16 -3.04 22.62
CA LYS A 145 8.50 -1.74 22.74
C LYS A 145 9.37 -0.70 23.44
N SER A 146 10.08 -1.04 24.51
CA SER A 146 10.90 -0.08 25.28
C SER A 146 12.12 0.45 24.50
N GLU A 147 12.51 -0.17 23.39
CA GLU A 147 13.66 0.25 22.59
C GLU A 147 13.34 1.39 21.62
N TYR A 148 12.05 1.59 21.31
CA TYR A 148 11.60 2.57 20.32
C TYR A 148 10.84 3.70 20.99
N GLU A 149 11.14 4.93 20.58
CA GLU A 149 10.46 6.14 21.07
C GLU A 149 9.07 6.28 20.43
N ILE A 150 8.93 5.91 19.16
CA ILE A 150 7.70 6.04 18.36
C ILE A 150 7.52 4.81 17.47
N PHE A 151 6.26 4.40 17.29
CA PHE A 151 5.83 3.44 16.27
C PHE A 151 4.93 4.11 15.23
N ILE A 152 5.30 4.03 13.96
CA ILE A 152 4.48 4.54 12.85
C ILE A 152 3.77 3.37 12.18
N PHE A 153 2.45 3.27 12.27
CA PHE A 153 1.66 2.23 11.63
C PHE A 153 1.02 2.75 10.34
N VAL A 154 1.10 1.97 9.26
CA VAL A 154 0.54 2.33 7.96
C VAL A 154 -0.59 1.38 7.57
N SER A 155 -1.68 1.96 7.05
CA SER A 155 -2.91 1.27 6.62
C SER A 155 -3.72 0.67 7.77
N TYR A 156 -4.89 1.26 8.03
CA TYR A 156 -5.79 0.88 9.13
C TYR A 156 -6.30 -0.57 9.05
N LEU A 157 -6.43 -1.09 7.82
CA LEU A 157 -7.19 -2.29 7.47
C LEU A 157 -6.58 -3.61 7.97
N TYR A 158 -5.30 -3.61 8.33
CA TYR A 158 -4.52 -4.84 8.38
C TYR A 158 -4.16 -5.30 9.80
N TYR A 159 -3.99 -6.61 9.92
CA TYR A 159 -3.64 -7.31 11.16
C TYR A 159 -2.48 -6.64 11.96
N PRO A 160 -1.35 -6.20 11.36
CA PRO A 160 -0.25 -5.59 12.12
C PRO A 160 -0.65 -4.35 12.93
N LEU A 161 -1.51 -3.47 12.38
CA LEU A 161 -1.99 -2.30 13.12
C LEU A 161 -2.94 -2.75 14.22
N VAL A 162 -3.98 -3.53 13.87
CA VAL A 162 -5.06 -3.88 14.78
C VAL A 162 -4.56 -4.62 16.02
N PHE A 163 -3.63 -5.54 15.85
CA PHE A 163 -3.10 -6.35 16.95
C PHE A 163 -1.80 -5.81 17.54
N GLY A 164 -1.04 -5.00 16.81
CA GLY A 164 0.25 -4.45 17.27
C GLY A 164 0.13 -3.17 18.10
N ILE A 165 -0.80 -2.29 17.74
CA ILE A 165 -0.84 -0.92 18.28
C ILE A 165 -1.17 -0.87 19.78
N GLY A 166 -1.98 -1.80 20.30
CA GLY A 166 -2.45 -1.77 21.69
C GLY A 166 -1.33 -1.74 22.73
N SER A 167 -0.18 -2.37 22.44
CA SER A 167 0.98 -2.41 23.34
C SER A 167 1.81 -1.12 23.35
N VAL A 168 1.59 -0.22 22.39
CA VAL A 168 2.40 0.98 22.11
C VAL A 168 1.53 2.21 21.79
N ILE A 169 0.26 2.20 22.19
CA ILE A 169 -0.76 3.15 21.71
C ILE A 169 -0.37 4.61 22.00
N GLU A 170 0.13 4.92 23.19
CA GLU A 170 0.52 6.27 23.62
C GLU A 170 1.72 6.86 22.85
N LYS A 171 2.46 6.03 22.13
CA LYS A 171 3.61 6.43 21.29
C LYS A 171 3.45 6.02 19.84
N SER A 172 2.20 5.86 19.41
CA SER A 172 1.86 5.48 18.05
C SER A 172 1.50 6.69 17.19
N ILE A 173 1.98 6.69 15.94
CA ILE A 173 1.49 7.54 14.86
C ILE A 173 0.83 6.62 13.84
N VAL A 174 -0.44 6.86 13.54
CA VAL A 174 -1.18 6.09 12.52
C VAL A 174 -1.26 6.92 11.25
N ILE A 175 -0.81 6.34 10.13
CA ILE A 175 -1.10 6.80 8.77
C ILE A 175 -2.21 5.88 8.25
N PRO A 176 -3.49 6.25 8.44
CA PRO A 176 -4.56 5.27 8.32
C PRO A 176 -4.81 4.87 6.87
N THR A 177 -4.53 5.73 5.89
CA THR A 177 -4.93 5.55 4.48
C THR A 177 -6.41 5.18 4.40
N PHE A 178 -7.23 5.98 5.08
CA PHE A 178 -8.62 5.70 5.38
C PHE A 178 -9.52 5.95 4.17
N HIS A 179 -10.53 5.12 4.00
CA HIS A 179 -11.46 5.16 2.87
C HIS A 179 -12.89 4.96 3.37
N ASP A 180 -13.86 5.54 2.67
CA ASP A 180 -15.26 5.24 2.88
C ASP A 180 -15.59 3.91 2.18
N GLU A 181 -15.36 2.82 2.90
CA GLU A 181 -15.56 1.46 2.42
C GLU A 181 -16.18 0.58 3.50
N ALA A 182 -16.92 -0.46 3.12
CA ALA A 182 -17.68 -1.29 4.06
C ALA A 182 -16.84 -1.81 5.26
N PRO A 183 -15.57 -2.26 5.10
CA PRO A 183 -14.73 -2.62 6.23
C PRO A 183 -14.50 -1.50 7.25
N ALA A 184 -14.42 -0.23 6.85
CA ALA A 184 -14.14 0.89 7.74
C ALA A 184 -15.19 1.03 8.88
N TYR A 185 -16.39 0.52 8.67
CA TYR A 185 -17.49 0.53 9.64
C TYR A 185 -17.47 -0.66 10.61
N LEU A 186 -16.52 -1.60 10.50
CA LEU A 186 -16.40 -2.71 11.44
C LEU A 186 -16.07 -2.21 12.85
N PRO A 187 -16.70 -2.74 13.91
CA PRO A 187 -16.54 -2.23 15.29
C PRO A 187 -15.09 -2.17 15.78
N ILE A 188 -14.24 -3.11 15.33
CA ILE A 188 -12.84 -3.20 15.75
C ILE A 188 -12.04 -1.94 15.45
N TYR A 189 -12.33 -1.24 14.35
CA TYR A 189 -11.58 -0.03 13.99
C TYR A 189 -11.91 1.12 14.93
N LYS A 190 -13.15 1.20 15.43
CA LYS A 190 -13.51 2.17 16.47
C LYS A 190 -12.91 1.83 17.84
N GLU A 191 -12.69 0.54 18.12
CA GLU A 191 -12.00 0.10 19.35
C GLU A 191 -10.51 0.44 19.33
N VAL A 192 -9.86 0.33 18.17
CA VAL A 192 -8.40 0.44 18.03
C VAL A 192 -7.94 1.84 17.65
N LEU A 193 -8.66 2.52 16.75
CA LEU A 193 -8.37 3.89 16.35
C LEU A 193 -9.00 4.83 17.36
N THR A 194 -8.23 5.19 18.38
CA THR A 194 -8.68 6.04 19.49
C THR A 194 -7.86 7.32 19.57
N ASP A 195 -8.29 8.25 20.42
CA ASP A 195 -7.60 9.53 20.66
C ASP A 195 -6.29 9.39 21.46
N GLN A 196 -5.90 8.17 21.85
CA GLN A 196 -4.62 7.90 22.49
C GLN A 196 -3.45 7.84 21.49
N SER A 197 -3.75 7.64 20.20
CA SER A 197 -2.77 7.67 19.12
C SER A 197 -2.67 9.06 18.51
N SER A 198 -1.52 9.38 17.93
CA SER A 198 -1.40 10.50 16.99
C SER A 198 -1.68 10.03 15.56
N TYR A 199 -2.07 10.95 14.68
CA TYR A 199 -2.45 10.60 13.30
C TYR A 199 -1.72 11.45 12.26
N SER A 200 -1.47 10.87 11.08
CA SER A 200 -0.99 11.59 9.90
C SER A 200 -1.84 11.20 8.70
N PHE A 201 -2.79 12.07 8.35
CA PHE A 201 -3.67 11.91 7.20
C PHE A 201 -2.96 12.37 5.92
N ASN A 202 -3.24 11.75 4.78
CA ASN A 202 -2.67 12.17 3.50
C ASN A 202 -3.36 13.42 2.96
N THR A 203 -4.65 13.58 3.24
CA THR A 203 -5.44 14.72 2.77
C THR A 203 -6.47 15.17 3.82
N PRO A 204 -6.99 16.41 3.72
CA PRO A 204 -8.10 16.86 4.57
C PRO A 204 -9.39 16.06 4.37
N GLU A 205 -9.61 15.51 3.18
CA GLU A 205 -10.74 14.64 2.86
C GLU A 205 -10.63 13.29 3.59
N GLU A 206 -9.44 12.72 3.69
CA GLU A 206 -9.20 11.51 4.48
C GLU A 206 -9.56 11.72 5.97
N LEU A 207 -9.13 12.85 6.54
CA LEU A 207 -9.52 13.26 7.90
C LEU A 207 -11.04 13.38 8.02
N SER A 208 -11.70 14.00 7.03
CA SER A 208 -13.15 14.18 7.05
C SER A 208 -13.89 12.83 7.04
N VAL A 209 -13.43 11.88 6.23
CA VAL A 209 -14.00 10.50 6.21
C VAL A 209 -13.76 9.81 7.55
N PHE A 210 -12.56 9.91 8.10
CA PHE A 210 -12.24 9.35 9.41
C PHE A 210 -13.15 9.90 10.51
N GLU A 211 -13.31 11.22 10.58
CA GLU A 211 -14.17 11.90 11.55
C GLU A 211 -15.63 11.45 11.42
N ASN A 212 -16.14 11.36 10.19
CA ASN A 212 -17.51 10.95 9.92
C ASN A 212 -17.80 9.49 10.32
N ILE A 213 -16.87 8.58 10.06
CA ILE A 213 -17.06 7.14 10.32
C ILE A 213 -16.83 6.80 11.79
N LEU A 214 -15.75 7.31 12.40
CA LEU A 214 -15.40 6.97 13.78
C LEU A 214 -16.14 7.85 14.80
N GLY A 215 -16.62 9.01 14.38
CA GLY A 215 -17.40 9.94 15.20
C GLY A 215 -16.55 10.79 16.15
N PHE A 216 -15.25 10.95 15.87
CA PHE A 216 -14.38 11.86 16.61
C PHE A 216 -13.26 12.42 15.74
N LYS A 217 -12.75 13.57 16.16
CA LYS A 217 -11.56 14.21 15.59
C LYS A 217 -10.38 13.99 16.54
N PRO A 218 -9.23 13.48 16.07
CA PRO A 218 -8.08 13.28 16.94
C PRO A 218 -7.56 14.60 17.54
N GLY A 219 -7.11 14.57 18.79
CA GLY A 219 -6.48 15.70 19.47
C GLY A 219 -5.06 15.98 18.97
N SER A 220 -4.36 14.96 18.46
CA SER A 220 -3.03 15.05 17.87
C SER A 220 -3.03 14.48 16.46
N TYR A 221 -2.94 15.35 15.45
CA TYR A 221 -2.82 14.92 14.06
C TYR A 221 -2.08 15.92 13.18
N SER A 222 -1.68 15.46 11.99
CA SER A 222 -1.22 16.31 10.90
C SER A 222 -1.81 15.83 9.57
N VAL A 223 -1.81 16.70 8.57
CA VAL A 223 -2.17 16.36 7.19
C VAL A 223 -0.93 16.48 6.34
N ILE A 224 -0.32 15.34 5.98
CA ILE A 224 0.96 15.24 5.28
C ILE A 224 0.78 14.27 4.11
N GLY A 225 0.68 14.83 2.90
CA GLY A 225 0.58 14.06 1.67
C GLY A 225 1.92 13.49 1.21
N MET A 226 1.87 12.70 0.13
CA MET A 226 3.06 12.17 -0.55
C MET A 226 3.74 13.26 -1.40
N ASN A 227 5.07 13.30 -1.39
CA ASN A 227 5.81 14.21 -2.27
C ASN A 227 5.87 13.66 -3.70
N LEU A 228 5.52 14.52 -4.67
CA LEU A 228 5.67 14.25 -6.09
C LEU A 228 6.74 15.20 -6.66
N ASP A 229 7.90 14.65 -6.99
CA ASP A 229 8.98 15.40 -7.64
C ASP A 229 8.71 15.55 -9.14
N LEU A 230 7.78 16.46 -9.46
CA LEU A 230 7.33 16.71 -10.83
C LEU A 230 8.47 17.21 -11.73
N GLU A 231 9.40 17.99 -11.19
CA GLU A 231 10.52 18.50 -11.98
C GLU A 231 11.49 17.38 -12.39
N LYS A 232 11.80 16.45 -11.47
CA LYS A 232 12.61 15.29 -11.81
C LYS A 232 11.92 14.44 -12.85
N THR A 233 10.62 14.20 -12.70
CA THR A 233 9.82 13.46 -13.67
C THR A 233 9.88 14.12 -15.06
N GLU A 234 9.74 15.44 -15.16
CA GLU A 234 9.83 16.16 -16.43
C GLU A 234 11.22 16.04 -17.06
N ARG A 235 12.29 16.24 -16.28
CA ARG A 235 13.68 16.11 -16.75
C ARG A 235 13.99 14.70 -17.27
N GLU A 236 13.48 13.67 -16.59
CA GLU A 236 13.62 12.27 -17.02
C GLU A 236 12.91 12.01 -18.34
N TYR A 237 11.69 12.53 -18.51
CA TYR A 237 10.94 12.43 -19.75
C TYR A 237 11.65 13.15 -20.91
N GLU A 238 12.05 14.41 -20.74
CA GLU A 238 12.74 15.17 -21.79
C GLU A 238 14.03 14.48 -22.28
N SER A 239 14.81 13.95 -21.35
CA SER A 239 16.05 13.22 -21.64
C SER A 239 15.78 11.96 -22.47
N ARG A 240 14.73 11.21 -22.11
CA ARG A 240 14.29 10.01 -22.85
C ARG A 240 13.74 10.36 -24.23
N ASN A 241 12.91 11.40 -24.31
CA ASN A 241 12.29 11.83 -25.56
C ASN A 241 13.36 12.26 -26.57
N LYS A 242 14.37 13.04 -26.15
CA LYS A 242 15.53 13.40 -26.99
C LYS A 242 16.25 12.17 -27.56
N ARG A 243 16.42 11.11 -26.77
CA ARG A 243 17.05 9.85 -27.23
C ARG A 243 16.19 9.11 -28.25
N LYS A 244 14.87 9.08 -28.06
CA LYS A 244 13.93 8.46 -29.02
C LYS A 244 13.87 9.20 -30.34
N SER A 245 13.80 10.54 -30.30
CA SER A 245 13.84 11.37 -31.50
C SER A 245 15.15 11.18 -32.28
N ALA A 246 16.29 11.10 -31.58
CA ALA A 246 17.58 10.82 -32.20
C ALA A 246 17.68 9.41 -32.81
N ALA A 247 16.93 8.44 -32.28
CA ALA A 247 16.82 7.08 -32.82
C ALA A 247 15.79 6.95 -33.96
N GLY A 248 15.18 8.05 -34.42
CA GLY A 248 14.17 8.04 -35.48
C GLY A 248 12.84 7.38 -35.08
N GLN A 249 12.62 7.15 -33.78
CA GLN A 249 11.38 6.59 -33.26
C GLN A 249 10.36 7.72 -33.03
N VAL A 250 9.66 8.11 -34.09
CA VAL A 250 8.47 8.97 -33.99
C VAL A 250 7.26 8.05 -34.13
N SER A 251 6.52 7.80 -33.04
CA SER A 251 5.28 7.04 -33.14
C SER A 251 4.11 7.98 -33.47
N THR A 252 3.43 7.71 -34.57
CA THR A 252 2.10 8.25 -34.87
C THR A 252 1.08 7.25 -34.33
N GLU A 253 0.93 7.20 -33.01
CA GLU A 253 -0.12 6.39 -32.40
C GLU A 253 -1.46 7.09 -32.49
N ASP A 254 -2.53 6.30 -32.62
CA ASP A 254 -3.89 6.80 -32.46
C ASP A 254 -4.04 7.50 -31.10
N PRO A 255 -4.85 8.56 -31.00
CA PRO A 255 -5.06 9.23 -29.73
C PRO A 255 -5.69 8.25 -28.73
N PHE A 256 -5.31 8.33 -27.45
CA PHE A 256 -5.78 7.39 -26.44
C PHE A 256 -6.08 8.05 -25.10
N LEU A 257 -7.02 7.45 -24.37
CA LEU A 257 -7.31 7.71 -22.97
C LEU A 257 -6.51 6.73 -22.12
N LEU A 258 -6.03 7.16 -20.96
CA LEU A 258 -5.15 6.35 -20.13
C LEU A 258 -5.71 6.15 -18.72
N TYR A 259 -5.77 4.88 -18.30
CA TYR A 259 -5.95 4.51 -16.90
C TYR A 259 -4.62 3.97 -16.35
N ILE A 260 -4.19 4.52 -15.22
CA ILE A 260 -3.03 4.01 -14.46
C ILE A 260 -3.46 3.70 -13.04
N GLY A 261 -3.42 2.43 -12.67
CA GLY A 261 -3.79 2.02 -11.33
C GLY A 261 -3.89 0.51 -11.19
N ARG A 262 -4.11 0.03 -9.97
CA ARG A 262 -4.43 -1.39 -9.78
C ARG A 262 -5.70 -1.74 -10.55
N VAL A 263 -5.67 -2.80 -11.35
CA VAL A 263 -6.84 -3.29 -12.09
C VAL A 263 -7.58 -4.23 -11.15
N ASP A 264 -8.32 -3.59 -10.25
CA ASP A 264 -9.02 -4.18 -9.11
C ASP A 264 -10.44 -3.61 -9.06
N GLN A 265 -11.44 -4.45 -8.74
CA GLN A 265 -12.85 -4.04 -8.76
C GLN A 265 -13.13 -2.81 -7.89
N GLY A 266 -12.43 -2.66 -6.75
CA GLY A 266 -12.61 -1.50 -5.86
C GLY A 266 -12.05 -0.18 -6.40
N LYS A 267 -11.46 -0.17 -7.61
CA LYS A 267 -10.88 1.03 -8.24
C LYS A 267 -11.70 1.58 -9.41
N GLY A 268 -12.89 1.04 -9.65
CA GLY A 268 -13.83 1.57 -10.67
C GLY A 268 -13.38 1.38 -12.12
N PHE A 269 -12.25 0.68 -12.38
CA PHE A 269 -11.75 0.51 -13.75
C PHE A 269 -12.76 -0.22 -14.65
N LEU A 270 -13.55 -1.14 -14.08
CA LEU A 270 -14.50 -1.94 -14.84
C LEU A 270 -15.68 -1.07 -15.32
N GLU A 271 -16.20 -0.20 -14.44
CA GLU A 271 -17.26 0.75 -14.78
C GLU A 271 -16.79 1.73 -15.85
N MET A 272 -15.58 2.28 -15.70
CA MET A 272 -14.93 3.12 -16.72
C MET A 272 -14.81 2.39 -18.07
N ALA A 273 -14.35 1.14 -18.07
CA ALA A 273 -14.18 0.34 -19.29
C ALA A 273 -15.54 0.02 -19.97
N GLU A 274 -16.58 -0.24 -19.18
CA GLU A 274 -17.94 -0.47 -19.68
C GLU A 274 -18.54 0.80 -20.29
N TRP A 275 -18.38 1.96 -19.64
CA TRP A 275 -18.81 3.24 -20.19
C TRP A 275 -18.07 3.62 -21.47
N PHE A 276 -16.75 3.39 -21.51
CA PHE A 276 -15.95 3.61 -22.71
C PHE A 276 -16.42 2.71 -23.87
N ALA A 277 -16.62 1.42 -23.61
CA ALA A 277 -17.12 0.48 -24.62
C ALA A 277 -18.49 0.87 -25.16
N GLU A 278 -19.39 1.34 -24.28
CA GLU A 278 -20.72 1.80 -24.69
C GLU A 278 -20.66 3.10 -25.50
N TRP A 279 -19.80 4.04 -25.10
CA TRP A 279 -19.56 5.27 -25.84
C TRP A 279 -19.02 5.00 -27.24
N LYS A 280 -18.09 4.04 -27.40
CA LYS A 280 -17.53 3.63 -28.70
C LYS A 280 -18.58 3.08 -29.66
N LYS A 281 -19.63 2.39 -29.20
CA LYS A 281 -20.72 1.92 -30.08
C LYS A 281 -21.46 3.06 -30.77
N ASN A 282 -21.54 4.22 -30.12
CA ASN A 282 -22.27 5.39 -30.58
C ASN A 282 -21.34 6.49 -31.12
N SER A 283 -20.04 6.20 -31.28
CA SER A 283 -19.02 7.18 -31.63
C SER A 283 -18.13 6.66 -32.76
N ARG A 284 -17.75 7.55 -33.70
CA ARG A 284 -16.73 7.27 -34.71
C ARG A 284 -15.33 7.69 -34.26
N SER A 285 -15.15 7.92 -32.96
CA SER A 285 -13.89 8.42 -32.44
C SER A 285 -12.73 7.44 -32.65
N PRO A 286 -11.53 7.94 -33.00
CA PRO A 286 -10.32 7.13 -33.08
C PRO A 286 -9.76 6.75 -31.71
N PHE A 287 -10.33 7.26 -30.59
CA PHE A 287 -9.79 7.00 -29.26
C PHE A 287 -9.77 5.51 -28.91
N LYS A 288 -8.62 5.08 -28.36
CA LYS A 288 -8.45 3.82 -27.62
C LYS A 288 -8.38 4.10 -26.12
N LEU A 289 -8.66 3.10 -25.30
CA LEU A 289 -8.45 3.12 -23.85
C LEU A 289 -7.29 2.21 -23.49
N LYS A 290 -6.19 2.79 -23.00
CA LYS A 290 -5.04 2.03 -22.50
C LYS A 290 -5.14 1.88 -20.98
N ILE A 291 -4.99 0.67 -20.48
CA ILE A 291 -5.09 0.33 -19.06
C ILE A 291 -3.74 -0.23 -18.61
N VAL A 292 -3.07 0.53 -17.74
CA VAL A 292 -1.78 0.19 -17.15
C VAL A 292 -1.97 -0.22 -15.69
N GLY A 293 -1.50 -1.41 -15.34
CA GLY A 293 -1.54 -1.92 -13.98
C GLY A 293 -1.57 -3.44 -13.89
N LYS A 294 -1.24 -3.96 -12.71
CA LYS A 294 -1.37 -5.39 -12.41
C LYS A 294 -2.85 -5.74 -12.28
N THR A 295 -3.29 -6.75 -13.03
CA THR A 295 -4.63 -7.34 -12.94
C THR A 295 -4.74 -8.21 -11.70
N ALA A 296 -5.60 -7.79 -10.77
CA ALA A 296 -5.91 -8.52 -9.53
C ALA A 296 -7.32 -9.15 -9.56
N SER A 297 -8.19 -8.69 -10.47
CA SER A 297 -9.58 -9.13 -10.59
C SER A 297 -9.84 -9.88 -11.90
N LYS A 298 -10.86 -10.75 -11.91
CA LYS A 298 -11.37 -11.34 -13.15
C LYS A 298 -12.04 -10.25 -14.00
N ILE A 299 -11.63 -10.15 -15.26
CA ILE A 299 -12.17 -9.19 -16.23
C ILE A 299 -13.20 -9.93 -17.12
N PRO A 300 -14.40 -9.38 -17.33
CA PRO A 300 -15.36 -9.96 -18.25
C PRO A 300 -14.80 -10.08 -19.68
N ALA A 301 -15.07 -11.20 -20.36
CA ALA A 301 -14.60 -11.45 -21.72
C ALA A 301 -14.96 -10.31 -22.69
N LYS A 302 -16.18 -9.75 -22.58
CA LYS A 302 -16.66 -8.61 -23.37
C LYS A 302 -15.75 -7.37 -23.32
N ILE A 303 -15.03 -7.16 -22.21
CA ILE A 303 -14.09 -6.04 -22.05
C ILE A 303 -12.69 -6.45 -22.49
N LEU A 304 -12.27 -7.66 -22.12
CA LEU A 304 -10.95 -8.18 -22.45
C LEU A 304 -10.74 -8.36 -23.97
N GLU A 305 -11.79 -8.72 -24.69
CA GLU A 305 -11.78 -8.97 -26.14
C GLU A 305 -12.12 -7.70 -26.96
N ASN A 306 -12.32 -6.56 -26.30
CA ASN A 306 -12.65 -5.32 -27.00
C ASN A 306 -11.40 -4.69 -27.63
N ASN A 307 -11.37 -4.57 -28.96
CA ASN A 307 -10.24 -4.01 -29.72
C ASN A 307 -9.95 -2.52 -29.43
N ASP A 308 -10.90 -1.79 -28.85
CA ASP A 308 -10.70 -0.39 -28.45
C ASP A 308 -10.09 -0.26 -27.04
N ILE A 309 -9.94 -1.36 -26.29
CA ILE A 309 -9.41 -1.39 -24.93
C ILE A 309 -8.14 -2.23 -24.89
N GLU A 310 -7.02 -1.63 -24.51
CA GLU A 310 -5.71 -2.26 -24.47
C GLU A 310 -5.21 -2.41 -23.02
N PHE A 311 -5.01 -3.65 -22.58
CA PHE A 311 -4.41 -3.94 -21.28
C PHE A 311 -2.90 -4.10 -21.43
N LEU A 312 -2.13 -3.13 -20.93
CA LEU A 312 -0.67 -3.12 -21.03
C LEU A 312 0.01 -3.87 -19.88
N GLY A 313 -0.73 -4.20 -18.83
CA GLY A 313 -0.18 -4.82 -17.63
C GLY A 313 0.74 -3.88 -16.84
N PHE A 314 1.68 -4.45 -16.11
CA PHE A 314 2.70 -3.66 -15.40
C PHE A 314 3.74 -3.14 -16.39
N VAL A 315 4.03 -1.84 -16.33
CA VAL A 315 5.03 -1.20 -17.18
C VAL A 315 6.10 -0.54 -16.32
N GLU A 316 7.32 -0.42 -16.85
CA GLU A 316 8.40 0.30 -16.19
C GLU A 316 8.09 1.80 -16.08
N GLU A 317 8.66 2.49 -15.09
CA GLU A 317 8.38 3.90 -14.83
C GLU A 317 8.61 4.78 -16.07
N GLY A 318 9.67 4.50 -16.85
CA GLY A 318 9.93 5.25 -18.07
C GLY A 318 8.82 5.12 -19.13
N VAL A 319 8.23 3.93 -19.28
CA VAL A 319 7.10 3.69 -20.21
C VAL A 319 5.84 4.36 -19.68
N LYS A 320 5.62 4.30 -18.36
CA LYS A 320 4.51 5.00 -17.69
C LYS A 320 4.58 6.51 -17.94
N LEU A 321 5.77 7.13 -17.87
CA LEU A 321 5.96 8.54 -18.21
C LEU A 321 5.67 8.82 -19.68
N ASP A 322 6.18 7.97 -20.58
CA ASP A 322 5.91 8.10 -22.02
C ASP A 322 4.40 8.08 -22.32
N LEU A 323 3.64 7.22 -21.62
CA LEU A 323 2.18 7.14 -21.74
C LEU A 323 1.47 8.36 -21.15
N LEU A 324 1.90 8.86 -19.99
CA LEU A 324 1.33 10.07 -19.36
C LEU A 324 1.47 11.31 -20.25
N HIS A 325 2.61 11.46 -20.93
CA HIS A 325 2.82 12.57 -21.86
C HIS A 325 2.12 12.37 -23.22
N GLY A 326 1.86 11.11 -23.60
CA GLY A 326 1.24 10.76 -24.87
C GLY A 326 -0.29 10.65 -24.82
N CYS A 327 -0.89 10.52 -23.64
CA CYS A 327 -2.34 10.37 -23.52
C CYS A 327 -3.05 11.70 -23.76
N SER A 328 -4.29 11.62 -24.24
CA SER A 328 -5.16 12.79 -24.39
C SER A 328 -5.96 13.09 -23.12
N CYS A 329 -6.13 12.09 -22.26
CA CYS A 329 -6.77 12.17 -20.96
C CYS A 329 -6.22 11.08 -20.04
#